data_AF-A0A812RYF2-F1
#
_entry.id   AF-A0A812RYF2-F1
#
_cell.length_a   1.000
_cell.length_b   1.000
_cell.length_c   1.000
_cell.angle_alpha   90.00
_cell.angle_beta   90.00
_cell.angle_gamma   90.00
#
_symmetry.space_group_name_H-M   'P 1'
#
loop_
_entity.id
_entity.type
_entity.pdbx_description
1 polymer ?
#
loop_
_entity_poly.entity_id
_entity_poly.type
_entity_poly.pdbx_seq_one_letter_code
_entity_poly.pdbx_strand_id
1 'polypeptide(L)'
;MEAALPGYVTKFAPILDKLQEDAMVAVVTMTGSCCPITTAHCNAFDTARSSLLCVEGYPEQPKLEKFSEVLALLSLNSDRHVGEKMLRQNEKSVSYADRADLVRLASADVPWMDFNPGREAHVIGRLQAVWPHLQFVRFLLNGADDVVKYQKWQMASPEKRYITIGRPGFTEKVEHGARRDGVALDQGFFILVPGGSEVSDVSSTLVRDLLRKGDRQGLDRLLHPDVADWLLRSGIYGPSAMPAAEKNRACGAVRCE
;
A
#
# COMPACT_ATOMS: atom_id res chain seq x y z
N MET A 1 32.92 -3.80 0.37
CA MET A 1 31.87 -4.62 1.02
C MET A 1 30.67 -4.59 0.10
N GLU A 2 30.34 -5.72 -0.50
CA GLU A 2 29.10 -5.85 -1.27
C GLU A 2 27.93 -5.69 -0.29
N ALA A 3 27.07 -4.70 -0.51
CA ALA A 3 25.93 -4.49 0.38
C ALA A 3 25.00 -5.69 0.25
N ALA A 4 24.61 -6.29 1.38
CA ALA A 4 23.66 -7.40 1.37
C ALA A 4 22.41 -7.03 0.58
N LEU A 5 21.97 -7.93 -0.30
CA LEU A 5 20.78 -7.73 -1.11
C LEU A 5 19.54 -7.59 -0.19
N PRO A 6 18.59 -6.70 -0.51
CA PRO A 6 17.35 -6.60 0.25
C PRO A 6 16.59 -7.93 0.28
N GLY A 7 15.88 -8.22 1.38
CA GLY A 7 15.15 -9.49 1.56
C GLY A 7 14.15 -9.82 0.43
N TYR A 8 13.55 -8.79 -0.18
CA TYR A 8 12.63 -8.98 -1.31
C TYR A 8 13.29 -9.62 -2.54
N VAL A 9 14.60 -9.44 -2.71
CA VAL A 9 15.34 -10.07 -3.82
C VAL A 9 15.30 -11.58 -3.65
N THR A 10 15.65 -12.09 -2.47
CA THR A 10 15.56 -13.51 -2.16
C THR A 10 14.12 -14.03 -2.27
N LYS A 11 13.14 -13.23 -1.84
CA LYS A 11 11.72 -13.60 -1.90
C LYS A 11 11.22 -13.76 -3.34
N PHE A 12 11.67 -12.91 -4.26
CA PHE A 12 11.21 -12.90 -5.65
C PHE A 12 11.95 -13.90 -6.55
N ALA A 13 13.11 -14.41 -6.13
CA ALA A 13 13.90 -15.36 -6.93
C ALA A 13 13.11 -16.57 -7.45
N PRO A 14 12.28 -17.27 -6.63
CA PRO A 14 11.49 -18.41 -7.11
C PRO A 14 10.48 -18.09 -8.23
N ILE A 15 10.16 -16.81 -8.43
CA ILE A 15 9.30 -16.31 -9.50
C ILE A 15 10.17 -15.89 -10.70
N LEU A 16 11.14 -15.00 -10.46
CA LEU A 16 11.92 -14.37 -11.52
C LEU A 16 12.89 -15.33 -12.22
N ASP A 17 13.47 -16.30 -11.50
CA ASP A 17 14.40 -17.28 -12.06
C ASP A 17 13.76 -18.21 -13.10
N LYS A 18 12.43 -18.23 -13.18
CA LYS A 18 11.65 -19.07 -14.12
C LYS A 18 11.21 -18.32 -15.36
N LEU A 19 11.39 -17.00 -15.40
CA LEU A 19 10.95 -16.19 -16.52
C LEU A 19 11.91 -16.34 -17.70
N GLN A 20 11.35 -16.20 -18.91
CA GLN A 20 12.14 -16.24 -20.14
C GLN A 20 12.97 -14.97 -20.31
N GLU A 21 14.01 -15.06 -21.12
CA GLU A 21 14.79 -13.88 -21.55
C GLU A 21 13.86 -12.82 -22.16
N ASP A 22 14.16 -11.56 -21.88
CA ASP A 22 13.40 -10.37 -22.26
C ASP A 22 11.94 -10.32 -21.75
N ALA A 23 11.55 -11.21 -20.83
CA ALA A 23 10.25 -11.13 -20.20
C ALA A 23 10.08 -9.78 -19.45
N MET A 24 8.92 -9.15 -19.67
CA MET A 24 8.58 -7.88 -19.04
C MET A 24 7.94 -8.12 -17.67
N VAL A 25 8.49 -7.48 -16.65
CA VAL A 25 8.01 -7.55 -15.27
C VAL A 25 7.60 -6.15 -14.81
N ALA A 26 6.33 -5.99 -14.45
CA ALA A 26 5.90 -4.76 -13.80
C ALA A 26 6.31 -4.77 -12.33
N VAL A 27 6.71 -3.61 -11.81
CA VAL A 27 7.06 -3.44 -10.40
C VAL A 27 6.22 -2.29 -9.84
N VAL A 28 5.23 -2.64 -9.05
CA VAL A 28 4.31 -1.71 -8.42
C VAL A 28 4.90 -1.29 -7.08
N THR A 29 5.15 0.01 -6.90
CA THR A 29 5.68 0.56 -5.65
C THR A 29 4.69 1.51 -5.00
N MET A 30 4.61 1.47 -3.66
CA MET A 30 3.84 2.42 -2.86
C MET A 30 4.69 2.91 -1.70
N THR A 31 4.54 4.18 -1.30
CA THR A 31 5.04 4.68 -0.01
C THR A 31 3.87 5.04 0.90
N GLY A 32 3.78 4.37 2.06
CA GLY A 32 2.69 4.54 3.02
C GLY A 32 3.18 4.95 4.41
N SER A 33 2.28 5.55 5.23
CA SER A 33 2.54 5.66 6.67
C SER A 33 2.46 4.30 7.35
N CYS A 34 1.52 3.45 6.90
CA CYS A 34 1.29 2.08 7.41
C CYS A 34 1.31 2.02 8.93
N CYS A 35 0.45 2.81 9.57
CA CYS A 35 0.41 2.97 11.02
C CYS A 35 -0.99 2.60 11.58
N PRO A 36 -1.38 1.30 11.50
CA PRO A 36 -0.65 0.17 10.92
C PRO A 36 -0.95 -0.05 9.42
N ILE A 37 -0.23 -0.99 8.78
CA ILE A 37 -0.65 -1.59 7.50
C ILE A 37 -2.00 -2.28 7.66
N THR A 38 -2.79 -2.34 6.59
CA THR A 38 -4.14 -2.94 6.57
C THR A 38 -4.34 -3.76 5.31
N THR A 39 -5.38 -4.58 5.27
CA THR A 39 -5.81 -5.35 4.08
C THR A 39 -6.05 -4.43 2.88
N ALA A 40 -6.55 -3.20 3.07
CA ALA A 40 -6.67 -2.25 1.96
C ALA A 40 -5.34 -1.93 1.26
N HIS A 41 -4.21 -1.91 1.98
CA HIS A 41 -2.90 -1.70 1.35
C HIS A 41 -2.51 -2.91 0.48
N CYS A 42 -2.75 -4.13 0.96
CA CYS A 42 -2.49 -5.36 0.20
C CYS A 42 -3.43 -5.48 -1.00
N ASN A 43 -4.73 -5.27 -0.79
CA ASN A 43 -5.75 -5.34 -1.83
C ASN A 43 -5.50 -4.31 -2.95
N ALA A 44 -4.92 -3.14 -2.62
CA ALA A 44 -4.51 -2.17 -3.64
C ALA A 44 -3.42 -2.73 -4.58
N PHE A 45 -2.47 -3.50 -4.05
CA PHE A 45 -1.48 -4.22 -4.86
C PHE A 45 -2.10 -5.38 -5.64
N ASP A 46 -3.00 -6.15 -5.04
CA ASP A 46 -3.73 -7.23 -5.74
C ASP A 46 -4.53 -6.70 -6.94
N THR A 47 -5.23 -5.57 -6.72
CA THR A 47 -6.01 -4.89 -7.76
C THR A 47 -5.09 -4.41 -8.89
N ALA A 48 -3.95 -3.80 -8.54
CA ALA A 48 -2.95 -3.37 -9.51
C ALA A 48 -2.36 -4.53 -10.30
N ARG A 49 -1.98 -5.62 -9.61
CA ARG A 49 -1.45 -6.84 -10.21
C ARG A 49 -2.45 -7.46 -11.18
N SER A 50 -3.70 -7.60 -10.77
CA SER A 50 -4.75 -8.20 -11.60
C SER A 50 -5.03 -7.37 -12.86
N SER A 51 -5.03 -6.03 -12.72
CA SER A 51 -5.17 -5.13 -13.87
C SER A 51 -3.99 -5.21 -14.84
N LEU A 52 -2.76 -5.24 -14.34
CA LEU A 52 -1.55 -5.29 -15.18
C LEU A 52 -1.35 -6.66 -15.85
N LEU A 53 -1.78 -7.75 -15.22
CA LEU A 53 -1.80 -9.10 -15.80
C LEU A 53 -3.01 -9.36 -16.71
N CYS A 54 -3.89 -8.37 -16.90
CA CYS A 54 -5.10 -8.50 -17.70
C CYS A 54 -5.99 -9.69 -17.27
N VAL A 55 -6.14 -9.90 -15.96
CA VAL A 55 -7.06 -10.90 -15.40
C VAL A 55 -8.50 -10.54 -15.82
N GLU A 56 -9.30 -11.56 -16.15
CA GLU A 56 -10.71 -11.39 -16.52
C GLU A 56 -11.47 -10.54 -15.47
N GLY A 57 -12.26 -9.57 -15.95
CA GLY A 57 -13.01 -8.65 -15.11
C GLY A 57 -12.32 -7.29 -14.84
N TYR A 58 -11.06 -7.10 -15.26
CA TYR A 58 -10.36 -5.82 -15.19
C TYR A 58 -10.37 -5.07 -16.55
N PRO A 59 -10.40 -3.72 -16.56
CA PRO A 59 -10.37 -2.95 -17.81
C PRO A 59 -9.09 -3.19 -18.61
N GLU A 60 -9.24 -3.44 -19.91
CA GLU A 60 -8.12 -3.54 -20.84
C GLU A 60 -7.34 -2.22 -20.93
N GLN A 61 -6.01 -2.32 -21.03
CA GLN A 61 -5.10 -1.19 -21.21
C GLN A 61 -4.40 -1.34 -22.57
N PRO A 62 -5.03 -0.90 -23.68
CA PRO A 62 -4.64 -1.32 -25.03
C PRO A 62 -3.24 -0.88 -25.48
N LYS A 63 -2.67 0.15 -24.85
CA LYS A 63 -1.30 0.64 -25.16
C LYS A 63 -0.26 0.19 -24.14
N LEU A 64 -0.64 -0.63 -23.17
CA LEU A 64 0.27 -1.13 -22.15
C LEU A 64 1.03 -2.35 -22.67
N GLU A 65 2.27 -2.49 -22.22
CA GLU A 65 3.05 -3.68 -22.49
C GLU A 65 2.41 -4.93 -21.87
N LYS A 66 2.65 -6.09 -22.47
CA LYS A 66 2.25 -7.38 -21.87
C LYS A 66 3.27 -7.78 -20.83
N PHE A 67 2.85 -7.85 -19.57
CA PHE A 67 3.70 -8.28 -18.47
C PHE A 67 3.58 -9.78 -18.24
N SER A 68 4.73 -10.46 -18.12
CA SER A 68 4.81 -11.86 -17.71
C SER A 68 4.60 -12.02 -16.21
N GLU A 69 4.91 -10.97 -15.43
CA GLU A 69 4.77 -10.97 -13.97
C GLU A 69 4.66 -9.54 -13.40
N VAL A 70 4.07 -9.40 -12.21
CA VAL A 70 3.93 -8.13 -11.49
C VAL A 70 4.40 -8.29 -10.04
N LEU A 71 5.46 -7.59 -9.66
CA LEU A 71 5.94 -7.54 -8.28
C LEU A 71 5.41 -6.32 -7.53
N ALA A 72 5.26 -6.43 -6.22
CA ALA A 72 4.77 -5.37 -5.35
C ALA A 72 5.77 -5.06 -4.23
N LEU A 73 6.06 -3.77 -4.03
CA LEU A 73 6.99 -3.32 -3.01
C LEU A 73 6.44 -2.11 -2.23
N LEU A 74 6.32 -2.29 -0.93
CA LEU A 74 5.84 -1.24 -0.02
C LEU A 74 7.02 -0.60 0.72
N SER A 75 7.20 0.69 0.48
CA SER A 75 8.09 1.57 1.22
C SER A 75 7.34 2.30 2.33
N LEU A 76 8.08 2.77 3.32
CA LEU A 76 7.53 3.44 4.50
C LEU A 76 7.98 4.89 4.58
N ASN A 77 7.06 5.76 4.97
CA ASN A 77 7.41 7.10 5.43
C ASN A 77 8.27 7.03 6.70
N SER A 78 9.15 8.03 6.88
CA SER A 78 10.04 8.11 8.05
C SER A 78 9.28 8.32 9.36
N ASP A 79 9.91 7.97 10.49
CA ASP A 79 9.31 8.18 11.82
C ASP A 79 9.01 9.64 12.12
N ARG A 80 9.83 10.57 11.62
CA ARG A 80 9.53 12.00 11.73
C ARG A 80 8.20 12.34 11.06
N HIS A 81 8.03 11.95 9.80
CA HIS A 81 6.81 12.23 9.05
C HIS A 81 5.58 11.59 9.70
N VAL A 82 5.70 10.32 10.09
CA VAL A 82 4.59 9.58 10.70
C VAL A 82 4.29 10.13 12.10
N GLY A 83 5.28 10.43 12.91
CA GLY A 83 5.12 11.04 14.23
C GLY A 83 4.37 12.37 14.17
N GLU A 84 4.77 13.28 13.27
CA GLU A 84 4.06 14.55 13.05
C GLU A 84 2.61 14.34 12.60
N LYS A 85 2.35 13.35 11.73
CA LYS A 85 1.00 12.99 11.29
C LYS A 85 0.15 12.45 12.44
N MET A 86 0.68 11.53 13.23
CA MET A 86 -0.03 10.90 14.35
C MET A 86 -0.27 11.89 15.49
N LEU A 87 0.69 12.78 15.77
CA LEU A 87 0.52 13.86 16.76
C LEU A 87 -0.66 14.77 16.42
N ARG A 88 -0.82 15.15 15.13
CA ARG A 88 -1.99 15.93 14.67
C ARG A 88 -3.32 15.19 14.84
N GLN A 89 -3.28 13.87 14.94
CA GLN A 89 -4.46 13.02 15.19
C GLN A 89 -4.61 12.67 16.69
N ASN A 90 -3.74 13.21 17.56
CA ASN A 90 -3.66 12.87 18.99
C ASN A 90 -3.44 11.36 19.25
N GLU A 91 -2.58 10.76 18.43
CA GLU A 91 -2.37 9.31 18.38
C GLU A 91 -0.89 8.95 18.52
N LYS A 92 -0.62 7.73 18.98
CA LYS A 92 0.75 7.18 19.02
C LYS A 92 1.20 6.69 17.64
N SER A 93 2.48 6.86 17.33
CA SER A 93 3.10 6.30 16.13
C SER A 93 3.78 4.96 16.42
N VAL A 94 3.58 3.98 15.53
CA VAL A 94 4.41 2.76 15.47
C VAL A 94 5.77 3.14 14.85
N SER A 95 6.87 2.61 15.40
CA SER A 95 8.22 2.91 14.92
C SER A 95 8.45 2.41 13.50
N TYR A 96 9.47 2.90 12.80
CA TYR A 96 9.77 2.48 11.43
C TYR A 96 10.13 0.99 11.37
N ALA A 97 10.91 0.52 12.34
CA ALA A 97 11.30 -0.88 12.46
C ALA A 97 10.07 -1.77 12.64
N ASP A 98 9.21 -1.44 13.60
CA ASP A 98 7.98 -2.20 13.85
C ASP A 98 7.04 -2.14 12.64
N ARG A 99 6.87 -0.98 11.99
CA ARG A 99 6.07 -0.86 10.77
C ARG A 99 6.64 -1.72 9.64
N ALA A 100 7.95 -1.80 9.49
CA ALA A 100 8.58 -2.67 8.50
C ALA A 100 8.29 -4.14 8.78
N ASP A 101 8.35 -4.56 10.04
CA ASP A 101 7.99 -5.93 10.44
C ASP A 101 6.51 -6.22 10.21
N LEU A 102 5.62 -5.27 10.50
CA LEU A 102 4.20 -5.41 10.18
C LEU A 102 3.94 -5.56 8.68
N VAL A 103 4.69 -4.87 7.81
CA VAL A 103 4.60 -5.07 6.36
C VAL A 103 5.04 -6.48 5.96
N ARG A 104 6.13 -6.99 6.55
CA ARG A 104 6.60 -8.37 6.30
C ARG A 104 5.59 -9.41 6.76
N LEU A 105 5.00 -9.24 7.94
CA LEU A 105 3.92 -10.10 8.43
C LEU A 105 2.71 -10.07 7.49
N ALA A 106 2.28 -8.88 7.05
CA ALA A 106 1.14 -8.73 6.16
C ALA A 106 1.34 -9.33 4.76
N SER A 107 2.58 -9.54 4.35
CA SER A 107 2.95 -10.07 3.04
C SER A 107 3.59 -11.44 3.10
N ALA A 108 3.67 -12.08 4.28
CA ALA A 108 4.43 -13.32 4.47
C ALA A 108 4.01 -14.43 3.48
N ASP A 109 2.70 -14.61 3.30
CA ASP A 109 2.11 -15.61 2.42
C ASP A 109 1.96 -15.15 0.96
N VAL A 110 2.41 -13.93 0.63
CA VAL A 110 2.31 -13.34 -0.71
C VAL A 110 3.70 -13.32 -1.36
N PRO A 111 4.02 -14.28 -2.24
CA PRO A 111 5.39 -14.46 -2.73
C PRO A 111 5.87 -13.31 -3.64
N TRP A 112 4.95 -12.54 -4.22
CA TRP A 112 5.24 -11.45 -5.15
C TRP A 112 5.17 -10.05 -4.50
N MET A 113 4.91 -9.95 -3.19
CA MET A 113 4.84 -8.69 -2.44
C MET A 113 5.82 -8.68 -1.27
N ASP A 114 6.50 -7.57 -1.02
CA ASP A 114 7.35 -7.43 0.18
C ASP A 114 7.59 -5.96 0.60
N PHE A 115 8.28 -5.78 1.72
CA PHE A 115 8.81 -4.51 2.19
C PHE A 115 10.05 -4.06 1.40
N ASN A 116 10.06 -2.81 0.96
CA ASN A 116 11.23 -2.14 0.40
C ASN A 116 11.86 -1.17 1.41
N PRO A 117 13.05 -1.47 1.97
CA PRO A 117 13.74 -0.62 2.95
C PRO A 117 14.35 0.67 2.34
N GLY A 118 14.40 0.78 1.01
CA GLY A 118 15.05 1.89 0.31
C GLY A 118 14.08 2.86 -0.36
N ARG A 119 14.64 3.76 -1.17
CA ARG A 119 13.86 4.64 -2.05
C ARG A 119 13.25 3.82 -3.19
N GLU A 120 11.98 4.06 -3.50
CA GLU A 120 11.26 3.38 -4.59
C GLU A 120 11.99 3.48 -5.94
N ALA A 121 12.64 4.61 -6.22
CA ALA A 121 13.37 4.83 -7.47
C ALA A 121 14.57 3.88 -7.66
N HIS A 122 15.12 3.31 -6.59
CA HIS A 122 16.30 2.43 -6.69
C HIS A 122 15.94 0.96 -6.92
N VAL A 123 14.66 0.60 -6.83
CA VAL A 123 14.21 -0.79 -6.91
C VAL A 123 14.57 -1.42 -8.25
N ILE A 124 14.31 -0.72 -9.36
CA ILE A 124 14.56 -1.24 -10.70
C ILE A 124 16.04 -1.54 -10.90
N GLY A 125 16.94 -0.62 -10.55
CA GLY A 125 18.38 -0.85 -10.68
C GLY A 125 18.87 -2.05 -9.88
N ARG A 126 18.26 -2.33 -8.71
CA ARG A 126 18.61 -3.51 -7.90
C ARG A 126 18.09 -4.81 -8.51
N LEU A 127 16.86 -4.82 -9.01
CA LEU A 127 16.31 -6.00 -9.69
C LEU A 127 17.07 -6.29 -10.99
N GLN A 128 17.35 -5.26 -11.80
CA GLN A 128 18.13 -5.39 -13.04
C GLN A 128 19.55 -5.91 -12.80
N ALA A 129 20.18 -5.55 -11.67
CA ALA A 129 21.51 -6.04 -11.34
C ALA A 129 21.54 -7.57 -11.07
N VAL A 130 20.43 -8.15 -10.60
CA VAL A 130 20.32 -9.58 -10.26
C VAL A 130 19.74 -10.38 -11.44
N TRP A 131 18.75 -9.83 -12.14
CA TRP A 131 18.14 -10.42 -13.34
C TRP A 131 18.35 -9.53 -14.57
N PRO A 132 19.59 -9.45 -15.10
CA PRO A 132 19.91 -8.55 -16.21
C PRO A 132 19.23 -8.93 -17.54
N HIS A 133 18.72 -10.15 -17.65
CA HIS A 133 18.01 -10.68 -18.82
C HIS A 133 16.50 -10.34 -18.82
N LEU A 134 15.98 -9.72 -17.76
CA LEU A 134 14.57 -9.31 -17.67
C LEU A 134 14.42 -7.81 -17.90
N GLN A 135 13.22 -7.40 -18.31
CA GLN A 135 12.87 -5.98 -18.52
C GLN A 135 11.92 -5.53 -17.42
N PHE A 136 12.28 -4.51 -16.64
CA PHE A 136 11.44 -4.04 -15.53
C PHE A 136 10.79 -2.68 -15.81
N VAL A 137 9.49 -2.58 -15.55
CA VAL A 137 8.71 -1.32 -15.67
C VAL A 137 8.10 -0.96 -14.33
N ARG A 138 8.35 0.26 -13.83
CA ARG A 138 7.87 0.70 -12.51
C ARG A 138 6.56 1.48 -12.60
N PHE A 139 5.61 1.15 -11.71
CA PHE A 139 4.38 1.91 -11.48
C PHE A 139 4.30 2.43 -10.05
N LEU A 140 3.92 3.69 -9.87
CA LEU A 140 3.63 4.28 -8.56
C LEU A 140 2.15 4.04 -8.22
N LEU A 141 1.90 3.22 -7.22
CA LEU A 141 0.56 2.92 -6.71
C LEU A 141 0.11 3.98 -5.71
N ASN A 142 -1.10 4.50 -5.93
CA ASN A 142 -1.71 5.51 -5.06
C ASN A 142 -3.23 5.29 -4.95
N GLY A 143 -3.81 5.70 -3.82
CA GLY A 143 -5.27 5.81 -3.70
C GLY A 143 -5.80 7.08 -4.38
N ALA A 144 -7.03 7.04 -4.88
CA ALA A 144 -7.67 8.17 -5.54
C ALA A 144 -7.73 9.45 -4.69
N ASP A 145 -7.88 9.34 -3.36
CA ASP A 145 -7.91 10.48 -2.45
C ASP A 145 -6.59 11.26 -2.43
N ASP A 146 -5.47 10.54 -2.39
CA ASP A 146 -4.14 11.14 -2.43
C ASP A 146 -3.84 11.75 -3.81
N VAL A 147 -4.26 11.06 -4.88
CA VAL A 147 -4.12 11.54 -6.26
C VAL A 147 -4.89 12.84 -6.49
N VAL A 148 -6.14 12.95 -6.01
CA VAL A 148 -6.92 14.19 -6.07
C VAL A 148 -6.24 15.32 -5.31
N LYS A 149 -5.79 15.04 -4.08
CA LYS A 149 -5.16 16.05 -3.22
C LYS A 149 -3.93 16.70 -3.86
N TYR A 150 -3.12 15.90 -4.54
CA TYR A 150 -1.84 16.34 -5.10
C TYR A 150 -1.83 16.45 -6.63
N GLN A 151 -2.98 16.25 -7.28
CA GLN A 151 -3.15 16.25 -8.74
C GLN A 151 -2.09 15.38 -9.44
N LYS A 152 -1.84 14.17 -8.91
CA LYS A 152 -0.71 13.31 -9.34
C LYS A 152 -0.76 12.91 -10.81
N TRP A 153 -1.92 13.01 -11.45
CA TRP A 153 -2.08 12.80 -12.89
C TRP A 153 -1.20 13.75 -13.72
N GLN A 154 -0.93 14.97 -13.27
CA GLN A 154 -0.05 15.93 -13.96
C GLN A 154 1.42 15.51 -13.93
N MET A 155 1.79 14.59 -13.04
CA MET A 155 3.16 14.10 -12.89
C MET A 155 3.41 12.81 -13.69
N ALA A 156 2.39 12.29 -14.37
CA ALA A 156 2.49 11.05 -15.12
C ALA A 156 3.32 11.26 -16.39
N SER A 157 4.29 10.38 -16.61
CA SER A 157 5.16 10.40 -17.79
C SER A 157 5.61 8.98 -18.13
N PRO A 158 6.28 8.75 -19.28
CA PRO A 158 6.87 7.46 -19.61
C PRO A 158 7.79 6.90 -18.52
N GLU A 159 8.54 7.77 -17.83
CA GLU A 159 9.49 7.45 -16.76
C GLU A 159 8.84 7.38 -15.37
N LYS A 160 7.63 7.94 -15.24
CA LYS A 160 6.89 8.05 -13.97
C LYS A 160 5.43 7.63 -14.18
N ARG A 161 5.23 6.32 -14.32
CA ARG A 161 3.90 5.75 -14.53
C ARG A 161 3.14 5.58 -13.23
N TYR A 162 1.86 5.85 -13.24
CA TYR A 162 0.99 5.76 -12.07
C TYR A 162 -0.09 4.71 -12.27
N ILE A 163 -0.40 4.01 -11.19
CA ILE A 163 -1.62 3.23 -11.06
C ILE A 163 -2.40 3.77 -9.87
N THR A 164 -3.63 4.19 -10.12
CA THR A 164 -4.51 4.82 -9.14
C THR A 164 -5.66 3.88 -8.86
N ILE A 165 -5.82 3.49 -7.59
CA ILE A 165 -6.97 2.68 -7.17
C ILE A 165 -8.12 3.62 -6.83
N GLY A 166 -9.24 3.45 -7.54
CA GLY A 166 -10.46 4.21 -7.35
C GLY A 166 -11.02 4.06 -5.93
N ARG A 167 -11.74 5.08 -5.48
CA ARG A 167 -12.47 5.10 -4.20
C ARG A 167 -13.79 5.86 -4.37
N PRO A 168 -14.87 5.45 -3.68
CA PRO A 168 -16.14 6.18 -3.72
C PRO A 168 -15.95 7.67 -3.41
N GLY A 169 -16.50 8.55 -4.27
CA GLY A 169 -16.43 10.00 -4.12
C GLY A 169 -15.09 10.65 -4.51
N PHE A 170 -14.10 9.86 -4.95
CA PHE A 170 -12.81 10.35 -5.46
C PHE A 170 -12.52 9.91 -6.89
N THR A 171 -12.96 8.72 -7.31
CA THR A 171 -12.71 8.17 -8.66
C THR A 171 -13.11 9.16 -9.76
N GLU A 172 -14.33 9.70 -9.67
CA GLU A 172 -14.87 10.63 -10.67
C GLU A 172 -14.09 11.95 -10.68
N LYS A 173 -13.56 12.37 -9.51
CA LYS A 173 -12.73 13.57 -9.39
C LYS A 173 -11.37 13.37 -10.05
N VAL A 174 -10.78 12.17 -9.94
CA VAL A 174 -9.53 11.82 -10.64
C VAL A 174 -9.77 11.85 -12.13
N GLU A 175 -10.81 11.17 -12.62
CA GLU A 175 -11.13 11.11 -14.05
C GLU A 175 -11.41 12.49 -14.63
N HIS A 176 -12.24 13.30 -13.95
CA HIS A 176 -12.54 14.66 -14.37
C HIS A 176 -11.29 15.56 -14.36
N GLY A 177 -10.49 15.52 -13.30
CA GLY A 177 -9.26 16.30 -13.19
C GLY A 177 -8.25 15.95 -14.27
N ALA A 178 -8.01 14.65 -14.50
CA ALA A 178 -7.10 14.16 -15.51
C ALA A 178 -7.53 14.57 -16.93
N ARG A 179 -8.82 14.40 -17.27
CA ARG A 179 -9.36 14.81 -18.58
C ARG A 179 -9.28 16.32 -18.79
N ARG A 180 -9.64 17.12 -17.78
CA ARG A 180 -9.57 18.59 -17.83
C ARG A 180 -8.16 19.06 -18.14
N ASP A 181 -7.15 18.39 -17.58
CA ASP A 181 -5.74 18.74 -17.76
C ASP A 181 -5.10 18.05 -18.98
N GLY A 182 -5.90 17.38 -19.83
CA GLY A 182 -5.44 16.77 -21.08
C GLY A 182 -4.62 15.49 -20.93
N VAL A 183 -4.70 14.82 -19.77
CA VAL A 183 -3.98 13.56 -19.53
C VAL A 183 -4.61 12.43 -20.35
N ALA A 184 -3.79 11.80 -21.19
CA ALA A 184 -4.20 10.66 -22.00
C ALA A 184 -4.27 9.38 -21.15
N LEU A 185 -5.48 9.05 -20.68
CA LEU A 185 -5.75 7.88 -19.83
C LEU A 185 -5.51 6.54 -20.54
N ASP A 186 -5.40 6.54 -21.87
CA ASP A 186 -5.22 5.35 -22.69
C ASP A 186 -3.75 5.03 -23.00
N GLN A 187 -2.81 5.93 -22.67
CA GLN A 187 -1.38 5.79 -22.98
C GLN A 187 -0.60 4.88 -22.01
N GLY A 188 -1.22 4.41 -20.93
CA GLY A 188 -0.56 3.54 -19.94
C GLY A 188 0.38 4.25 -18.96
N PHE A 189 0.50 5.57 -19.01
CA PHE A 189 1.30 6.36 -18.05
C PHE A 189 0.51 6.76 -16.80
N PHE A 190 -0.81 6.88 -16.92
CA PHE A 190 -1.70 7.12 -15.80
C PHE A 190 -2.90 6.18 -15.92
N ILE A 191 -2.89 5.12 -15.12
CA ILE A 191 -3.92 4.10 -15.12
C ILE A 191 -4.84 4.37 -13.93
N LEU A 192 -6.14 4.51 -14.19
CA LEU A 192 -7.17 4.54 -13.15
C LEU A 192 -7.86 3.18 -13.13
N VAL A 193 -7.62 2.40 -12.09
CA VAL A 193 -8.30 1.13 -11.87
C VAL A 193 -9.50 1.39 -10.96
N PRO A 194 -10.74 1.03 -11.35
CA PRO A 194 -11.88 1.15 -10.45
C PRO A 194 -11.60 0.41 -9.15
N GLY A 195 -11.83 1.06 -8.01
CA GLY A 195 -11.87 0.35 -6.74
C GLY A 195 -13.08 -0.56 -6.76
N GLY A 196 -12.92 -1.85 -6.44
CA GLY A 196 -14.07 -2.72 -6.23
C GLY A 196 -15.03 -2.11 -5.20
N SER A 197 -16.31 -2.47 -5.26
CA SER A 197 -17.29 -2.17 -4.20
C SER A 197 -16.86 -2.68 -2.82
N GLU A 198 -15.88 -3.60 -2.80
CA GLU A 198 -15.26 -4.19 -1.62
C GLU A 198 -13.98 -3.50 -1.13
N VAL A 199 -13.55 -2.39 -1.76
CA VAL A 199 -12.64 -1.44 -1.11
C VAL A 199 -13.47 -0.68 -0.06
N SER A 200 -13.92 -1.46 0.93
CA SER A 200 -14.45 -1.01 2.19
C SER A 200 -13.47 0.02 2.75
N ASP A 201 -14.00 1.01 3.48
CA ASP A 201 -13.23 2.11 4.05
C ASP A 201 -12.30 1.64 5.19
N VAL A 202 -11.44 0.65 4.89
CA VAL A 202 -10.45 0.05 5.77
C VAL A 202 -9.30 1.04 5.90
N SER A 203 -9.48 1.94 6.85
CA SER A 203 -8.44 2.89 7.23
C SER A 203 -7.65 2.38 8.43
N SER A 204 -6.38 2.76 8.51
CA SER A 204 -5.59 2.57 9.72
C SER A 204 -6.24 3.25 10.95
N THR A 205 -7.06 4.29 10.74
CA THR A 205 -7.84 4.92 11.82
C THR A 205 -8.87 3.99 12.41
N LEU A 206 -9.68 3.32 11.57
CA LEU A 206 -10.65 2.34 12.04
C LEU A 206 -9.99 1.21 12.81
N VAL A 207 -8.83 0.73 12.35
CA VAL A 207 -8.04 -0.28 13.06
C VAL A 207 -7.65 0.18 14.47
N ARG A 208 -7.17 1.42 14.62
CA ARG A 208 -6.80 1.96 15.94
C ARG A 208 -8.03 2.08 16.86
N ASP A 209 -9.18 2.46 16.32
CA ASP A 209 -10.43 2.52 17.08
C ASP A 209 -10.86 1.13 17.60
N LEU A 210 -10.73 0.09 16.77
CA LEU A 210 -11.04 -1.29 17.16
C LEU A 210 -10.04 -1.83 18.19
N LEU A 211 -8.74 -1.50 18.05
CA LEU A 211 -7.72 -1.86 19.05
C LEU A 211 -7.99 -1.24 20.41
N ARG A 212 -8.48 0.02 20.48
CA ARG A 212 -8.90 0.64 21.74
C ARG A 212 -10.08 -0.07 22.40
N LYS A 213 -10.95 -0.67 21.60
CA LYS A 213 -12.13 -1.44 22.05
C LYS A 213 -11.81 -2.90 22.35
N GLY A 214 -10.63 -3.39 21.98
CA GLY A 214 -10.30 -4.82 22.04
C GLY A 214 -11.15 -5.68 21.09
N ASP A 215 -11.68 -5.10 20.01
CA ASP A 215 -12.57 -5.80 19.08
C ASP A 215 -11.76 -6.65 18.09
N ARG A 216 -11.45 -7.88 18.51
CA ARG A 216 -10.71 -8.85 17.68
C ARG A 216 -11.43 -9.18 16.39
N GLN A 217 -12.74 -9.40 16.44
CA GLN A 217 -13.51 -9.82 15.27
C GLN A 217 -13.53 -8.74 14.19
N GLY A 218 -13.59 -7.46 14.60
CA GLY A 218 -13.42 -6.33 13.70
C GLY A 218 -12.03 -6.31 13.05
N LEU A 219 -10.97 -6.58 13.83
CA LEU A 219 -9.59 -6.56 13.34
C LEU A 219 -9.31 -7.66 12.31
N ASP A 220 -9.88 -8.86 12.47
CA ASP A 220 -9.68 -9.98 11.54
C ASP A 220 -10.16 -9.66 10.10
N ARG A 221 -11.05 -8.67 9.94
CA ARG A 221 -11.52 -8.20 8.61
C ARG A 221 -10.59 -7.17 7.97
N LEU A 222 -9.76 -6.50 8.77
CA LEU A 222 -8.99 -5.33 8.36
C LEU A 222 -7.49 -5.58 8.31
N LEU A 223 -7.01 -6.68 8.90
CA LEU A 223 -5.61 -6.97 9.12
C LEU A 223 -5.29 -8.44 8.80
N HIS A 224 -4.05 -8.68 8.43
CA HIS A 224 -3.48 -10.02 8.51
C HIS A 224 -3.49 -10.53 9.97
N PRO A 225 -3.76 -11.81 10.23
CA PRO A 225 -3.83 -12.36 11.60
C PRO A 225 -2.61 -12.01 12.45
N ASP A 226 -1.39 -12.21 11.92
CA ASP A 226 -0.16 -11.92 12.66
C ASP A 226 0.05 -10.43 12.95
N VAL A 227 -0.48 -9.56 12.10
CA VAL A 227 -0.45 -8.09 12.31
C VAL A 227 -1.42 -7.72 13.43
N ALA A 228 -2.63 -8.27 13.44
CA ALA A 228 -3.60 -8.05 14.51
C ALA A 228 -3.06 -8.53 15.85
N ASP A 229 -2.48 -9.73 15.86
CA ASP A 229 -1.83 -10.35 17.02
C ASP A 229 -0.69 -9.49 17.58
N TRP A 230 0.19 -9.00 16.71
CA TRP A 230 1.28 -8.11 17.12
C TRP A 230 0.74 -6.81 17.73
N LEU A 231 -0.26 -6.19 17.10
CA LEU A 231 -0.84 -4.92 17.56
C LEU A 231 -1.52 -5.07 18.92
N LEU A 232 -2.26 -6.16 19.13
CA LEU A 232 -2.89 -6.47 20.42
C LEU A 232 -1.85 -6.70 21.52
N ARG A 233 -0.80 -7.48 21.24
CA ARG A 233 0.29 -7.74 22.20
C ARG A 233 1.09 -6.49 22.55
N SER A 234 1.37 -5.64 21.57
CA SER A 234 2.15 -4.40 21.79
C SER A 234 1.42 -3.41 22.70
N GLY A 235 0.08 -3.44 22.71
CA GLY A 235 -0.75 -2.49 23.46
C GLY A 235 -0.59 -1.03 23.01
N ILE A 236 0.05 -0.77 21.86
CA ILE A 236 0.38 0.60 21.42
C ILE A 236 -0.86 1.46 21.22
N TYR A 237 -1.98 0.85 20.81
CA TYR A 237 -3.28 1.47 20.65
C TYR A 237 -4.32 0.99 21.68
N GLY A 238 -3.89 0.30 22.75
CA GLY A 238 -4.81 -0.29 23.72
C GLY A 238 -5.61 0.74 24.56
N PRO A 239 -6.59 0.30 25.37
CA PRO A 239 -7.45 1.17 26.17
C PRO A 239 -6.70 2.12 27.12
N SER A 240 -5.53 1.68 27.61
CA SER A 240 -4.66 2.48 28.48
C SER A 240 -4.00 3.67 27.74
N ALA A 241 -3.91 3.60 26.41
CA ALA A 241 -3.37 4.62 25.53
C ALA A 241 -4.37 5.76 25.20
N MET A 242 -5.61 5.72 25.71
CA MET A 242 -6.55 6.83 25.54
C MET A 242 -6.08 8.11 26.26
N PRO A 243 -6.18 9.29 25.62
CA PRO A 243 -6.03 10.57 26.30
C PRO A 243 -6.99 10.69 27.48
N ALA A 244 -6.55 11.32 28.58
CA ALA A 244 -7.34 11.43 29.82
C ALA A 244 -8.74 12.04 29.62
N ALA A 245 -8.94 12.86 28.59
CA ALA A 245 -10.22 13.47 28.25
C ALA A 245 -11.32 12.46 27.85
N GLU A 246 -10.97 11.32 27.23
CA GLU A 246 -11.93 10.27 26.86
C GLU A 246 -12.17 9.26 27.98
N LYS A 247 -11.20 9.05 28.87
CA LYS A 247 -11.39 8.23 30.08
C LYS A 247 -12.53 8.75 30.95
N ASN A 248 -12.68 10.08 31.04
CA ASN A 248 -13.75 10.70 31.82
C ASN A 248 -15.15 10.59 31.18
N ARG A 249 -15.25 10.44 29.85
CA ARG A 249 -16.55 10.18 29.19
C ARG A 249 -16.98 8.72 29.30
N ALA A 250 -16.04 7.78 29.21
CA ALA A 250 -16.33 6.36 29.37
C ALA A 250 -16.72 5.98 30.81
N CYS A 251 -16.14 6.64 31.82
CA CYS A 251 -16.48 6.41 33.23
C CYS A 251 -17.79 7.10 33.68
N GLY A 252 -18.28 8.10 32.92
CA GLY A 252 -19.48 8.87 33.27
C GLY A 252 -20.81 8.18 32.94
N ALA A 253 -20.80 7.05 32.23
CA ALA A 253 -22.01 6.32 31.83
C ALA A 253 -22.49 5.28 32.86
N VAL A 254 -21.77 5.11 33.98
CA VAL A 254 -22.19 4.24 35.09
C VAL A 254 -22.54 5.12 36.29
N ARG A 255 -23.69 5.79 36.23
CA ARG A 255 -24.44 6.16 37.42
C ARG A 255 -25.80 5.49 37.32
N CYS A 256 -25.94 4.40 38.07
CA CYS A 256 -27.20 3.74 38.34
C CYS A 256 -28.18 4.75 38.97
N GLU A 257 -29.43 4.71 38.51
CA GLU A 257 -30.60 5.04 39.34
C GLU A 257 -30.79 3.95 40.41
#